data_AF-A0A9P4XZD1-F1
#
_entry.id   AF-A0A9P4XZD1-F1
#
_cell.length_a   1.000
_cell.length_b   1.000
_cell.length_c   1.000
_cell.angle_alpha   90.00
_cell.angle_beta   90.00
_cell.angle_gamma   90.00
#
_symmetry.space_group_name_H-M   'P 1'
#
loop_
_entity.id
_entity.type
_entity.pdbx_description
1 polymer ?
#
loop_
_entity_poly.entity_id
_entity_poly.type
_entity_poly.pdbx_seq_one_letter_code
_entity_poly.pdbx_strand_id
1 'polypeptide(L)'
;MSKGDNTTLTTTTTADDHNSDHQGSPKSSTLIIAGYTCIGKTTFTNKKELWRDLGVSEVVDLDSSTYSREPDFPHNYLKAIRQKADEDGVRVVLVATFPGVATKLKEEGYYVAQIYPQKDSKEQWLQRLEAREKEGKESRLYKLVEKNWDIWFDDMGRRDVSKSVTVCSEDYLSTVIGEICRAFMESRKDPRPTREEI
;
A
#
# COMPACT_ATOMS: atom_id res chain seq x y z
N MET A 1 -42.28 -43.19 -12.98
CA MET A 1 -42.35 -42.96 -11.52
C MET A 1 -40.98 -43.30 -10.93
N SER A 2 -40.46 -42.40 -10.10
CA SER A 2 -39.31 -42.49 -9.15
C SER A 2 -38.94 -43.90 -8.64
N LYS A 3 -37.74 -44.21 -8.12
CA LYS A 3 -36.56 -43.48 -7.59
C LYS A 3 -35.46 -44.54 -7.35
N GLY A 4 -34.20 -44.15 -7.25
CA GLY A 4 -33.18 -45.02 -6.62
C GLY A 4 -31.75 -44.54 -6.81
N ASP A 5 -31.32 -43.58 -5.98
CA ASP A 5 -29.91 -43.21 -5.79
C ASP A 5 -29.13 -44.34 -5.11
N ASN A 6 -27.88 -44.58 -5.52
CA ASN A 6 -26.78 -44.72 -4.55
C ASN A 6 -25.38 -44.54 -5.17
N THR A 7 -24.77 -43.41 -4.81
CA THR A 7 -23.39 -43.20 -4.34
C THR A 7 -22.32 -44.28 -4.60
N THR A 8 -21.21 -43.89 -5.25
CA THR A 8 -19.86 -44.23 -4.77
C THR A 8 -18.90 -43.09 -5.13
N LEU A 9 -18.28 -42.53 -4.08
CA LEU A 9 -17.19 -41.56 -4.14
C LEU A 9 -15.92 -42.21 -4.70
N THR A 10 -15.26 -41.53 -5.62
CA THR A 10 -13.80 -41.66 -5.82
C THR A 10 -13.19 -40.27 -5.83
N THR A 11 -12.54 -39.98 -4.70
CA THR A 11 -11.60 -38.90 -4.47
C THR A 11 -10.44 -39.00 -5.47
N THR A 12 -10.24 -37.95 -6.26
CA THR A 12 -8.93 -37.72 -6.88
C THR A 12 -8.52 -36.28 -6.61
N THR A 13 -7.64 -36.16 -5.62
CA THR A 13 -6.76 -35.04 -5.35
C THR A 13 -6.04 -34.62 -6.63
N THR A 14 -6.19 -33.37 -7.04
CA THR A 14 -5.14 -32.62 -7.72
C THR A 14 -5.16 -31.21 -7.13
N ALA A 15 -4.17 -30.95 -6.30
CA ALA A 15 -3.71 -29.62 -6.01
C ALA A 15 -3.08 -29.10 -7.30
N ASP A 16 -3.59 -28.02 -7.86
CA ASP A 16 -2.91 -27.25 -8.90
C ASP A 16 -2.68 -25.83 -8.37
N ASP A 17 -1.42 -25.61 -8.06
CA ASP A 17 -0.66 -24.38 -7.93
C ASP A 17 -1.41 -23.07 -8.27
N HIS A 18 -1.68 -22.27 -7.25
CA HIS A 18 -1.72 -20.82 -7.39
C HIS A 18 -0.39 -20.24 -6.94
N ASN A 19 0.64 -20.44 -7.77
CA ASN A 19 1.81 -19.61 -7.77
C ASN A 19 1.80 -18.75 -9.04
N SER A 20 1.15 -17.60 -8.98
CA SER A 20 1.31 -16.56 -9.99
C SER A 20 2.05 -15.38 -9.36
N ASP A 21 3.38 -15.53 -9.28
CA ASP A 21 4.27 -14.38 -9.28
C ASP A 21 4.00 -13.60 -10.56
N HIS A 22 3.14 -12.59 -10.48
CA HIS A 22 2.97 -11.60 -11.55
C HIS A 22 4.21 -10.71 -11.61
N GLN A 23 5.29 -11.24 -12.17
CA GLN A 23 6.42 -10.48 -12.70
C GLN A 23 6.01 -9.88 -14.05
N GLY A 24 5.14 -8.88 -13.98
CA GLY A 24 4.80 -8.00 -15.10
C GLY A 24 5.11 -6.56 -14.75
N SER A 25 5.40 -5.75 -15.77
CA SER A 25 5.49 -4.29 -15.59
C SER A 25 4.21 -3.75 -14.92
N PRO A 26 4.30 -2.76 -14.02
CA PRO A 26 3.13 -2.19 -13.37
C PRO A 26 2.03 -1.77 -14.35
N LYS A 27 0.77 -1.98 -13.96
CA LYS A 27 -0.42 -1.62 -14.74
C LYS A 27 -0.45 -0.13 -15.15
N SER A 28 0.05 0.76 -14.30
CA SER A 28 0.03 2.21 -14.52
C SER A 28 1.36 2.88 -14.24
N SER A 29 1.50 4.13 -14.68
CA SER A 29 2.66 4.98 -14.40
C SER A 29 2.61 5.61 -12.99
N THR A 30 1.71 5.16 -12.12
CA THR A 30 1.56 5.66 -10.75
C THR A 30 2.24 4.76 -9.73
N LEU A 31 3.02 5.37 -8.84
CA LEU A 31 3.51 4.75 -7.62
C LEU A 31 2.50 4.97 -6.49
N ILE A 32 1.92 3.88 -5.97
CA ILE A 32 1.06 3.95 -4.78
C ILE A 32 1.93 3.74 -3.54
N ILE A 33 1.84 4.63 -2.56
CA ILE A 33 2.57 4.53 -1.29
C ILE A 33 1.58 4.41 -0.13
N ALA A 34 1.46 3.22 0.44
CA ALA A 34 0.78 2.98 1.70
C ALA A 34 1.68 3.37 2.87
N GLY A 35 1.50 4.59 3.37
CA GLY A 35 2.32 5.14 4.46
C GLY A 35 1.61 5.12 5.80
N TYR A 36 2.29 4.62 6.83
CA TYR A 36 1.77 4.60 8.20
C TYR A 36 1.45 6.01 8.72
N THR A 37 0.63 6.14 9.75
CA THR A 37 0.34 7.47 10.34
C THR A 37 1.63 8.14 10.82
N CYS A 38 1.70 9.46 10.75
CA CYS A 38 2.88 10.27 11.13
C CYS A 38 4.17 10.06 10.32
N ILE A 39 4.14 9.31 9.20
CA ILE A 39 5.30 9.11 8.32
C ILE A 39 5.67 10.35 7.47
N GLY A 40 4.89 11.43 7.52
CA GLY A 40 5.17 12.67 6.76
C GLY A 40 4.54 12.75 5.36
N LYS A 41 3.47 11.99 5.07
CA LYS A 41 2.73 12.05 3.79
C LYS A 41 2.34 13.48 3.40
N THR A 42 1.60 14.17 4.27
CA THR A 42 1.13 15.53 4.02
C THR A 42 2.28 16.53 3.84
N THR A 43 3.36 16.39 4.63
CA THR A 43 4.57 17.20 4.47
C THR A 43 5.21 17.00 3.10
N PHE A 44 5.30 15.75 2.64
CA PHE A 44 5.85 15.42 1.32
C PHE A 44 4.99 16.00 0.19
N THR A 45 3.66 15.90 0.27
CA THR A 45 2.74 16.52 -0.71
C THR A 45 2.97 18.02 -0.87
N ASN A 46 3.22 18.73 0.24
CA ASN A 46 3.36 20.18 0.26
C ASN A 46 4.74 20.69 -0.20
N LYS A 47 5.77 19.83 -0.25
CA LYS A 47 7.14 20.19 -0.62
C LYS A 47 7.43 19.80 -2.07
N LYS A 48 7.02 20.64 -3.02
CA LYS A 48 7.05 20.32 -4.46
C LYS A 48 8.44 20.05 -5.00
N GLU A 49 9.43 20.75 -4.47
CA GLU A 49 10.84 20.55 -4.77
C GLU A 49 11.27 19.09 -4.55
N LEU A 50 10.83 18.45 -3.45
CA LEU A 50 11.25 17.09 -3.10
C LEU A 50 10.83 16.05 -4.14
N TRP A 51 9.64 16.20 -4.73
CA TRP A 51 9.12 15.22 -5.67
C TRP A 51 9.38 15.58 -7.13
N ARG A 52 9.59 16.86 -7.46
CA ARG A 52 10.05 17.28 -8.79
C ARG A 52 11.44 16.75 -9.11
N ASP A 53 12.36 16.79 -8.14
CA ASP A 53 13.72 16.26 -8.29
C ASP A 53 13.74 14.74 -8.52
N LEU A 54 12.63 14.05 -8.18
CA LEU A 54 12.43 12.62 -8.42
C LEU A 54 11.75 12.31 -9.76
N GLY A 55 11.46 13.33 -10.59
CA GLY A 55 10.74 13.16 -11.86
C GLY A 55 9.25 12.85 -11.70
N VAL A 56 8.66 13.12 -10.54
CA VAL A 56 7.22 12.95 -10.27
C VAL A 56 6.48 14.21 -10.74
N SER A 57 5.43 14.04 -11.55
CA SER A 57 4.64 15.17 -12.05
C SER A 57 3.60 15.66 -11.04
N GLU A 58 3.10 14.76 -10.19
CA GLU A 58 2.08 15.06 -9.19
C GLU A 58 2.16 14.11 -7.98
N VAL A 59 1.89 14.65 -6.80
CA VAL A 59 1.66 13.88 -5.57
C VAL A 59 0.27 14.16 -5.05
N VAL A 60 -0.51 13.11 -4.80
CA VAL A 60 -1.87 13.19 -4.26
C VAL A 60 -1.93 12.46 -2.92
N ASP A 61 -2.35 13.15 -1.86
CA ASP A 61 -2.60 12.54 -0.53
C ASP A 61 -4.08 12.18 -0.39
N LEU A 62 -4.41 10.89 -0.58
CA LEU A 62 -5.76 10.39 -0.37
C LEU A 62 -5.93 10.04 1.12
N ASP A 63 -6.23 11.04 1.93
CA ASP A 63 -6.46 10.84 3.36
C ASP A 63 -7.75 10.03 3.59
N SER A 64 -7.55 8.81 4.08
CA SER A 64 -8.59 7.87 4.50
C SER A 64 -9.65 8.45 5.45
N SER A 65 -9.32 9.48 6.24
CA SER A 65 -10.26 10.11 7.16
C SER A 65 -11.47 10.71 6.44
N THR A 66 -11.28 11.14 5.19
CA THR A 66 -12.33 11.68 4.30
C THR A 66 -13.27 10.60 3.75
N TYR A 67 -12.85 9.33 3.77
CA TYR A 67 -13.62 8.19 3.23
C TYR A 67 -14.22 7.29 4.32
N SER A 68 -13.58 7.24 5.49
CA SER A 68 -13.88 6.29 6.59
C SER A 68 -15.21 6.49 7.31
N ARG A 69 -15.96 7.54 6.98
CA ARG A 69 -17.26 7.85 7.56
C ARG A 69 -18.42 7.24 6.78
N GLU A 70 -18.17 6.81 5.55
CA GLU A 70 -19.17 6.21 4.67
C GLU A 70 -19.35 4.72 4.97
N PRO A 71 -20.58 4.17 4.90
CA PRO A 71 -20.84 2.74 5.09
C PRO A 71 -20.08 1.83 4.12
N ASP A 72 -19.72 2.34 2.95
CA ASP A 72 -19.04 1.59 1.88
C ASP A 72 -17.51 1.48 2.08
N PHE A 73 -16.98 1.99 3.18
CA PHE A 73 -15.54 1.88 3.46
C PHE A 73 -15.14 0.39 3.67
N PRO A 74 -14.07 -0.12 3.03
CA PRO A 74 -13.04 0.60 2.27
C PRO A 74 -13.23 0.65 0.73
N HIS A 75 -14.36 0.20 0.18
CA HIS A 75 -14.56 0.15 -1.28
C HIS A 75 -14.56 1.53 -1.92
N ASN A 76 -15.20 2.53 -1.31
CA ASN A 76 -15.17 3.91 -1.76
C ASN A 76 -13.73 4.46 -1.84
N TYR A 77 -12.89 4.09 -0.88
CA TYR A 77 -11.49 4.49 -0.81
C TYR A 77 -10.66 3.82 -1.90
N LEU A 78 -10.79 2.50 -2.05
CA LEU A 78 -10.16 1.74 -3.15
C LEU A 78 -10.56 2.30 -4.52
N LYS A 79 -11.83 2.65 -4.71
CA LYS A 79 -12.31 3.28 -5.95
C LYS A 79 -11.60 4.60 -6.23
N ALA A 80 -11.46 5.47 -5.22
CA ALA A 80 -10.76 6.74 -5.38
C ALA A 80 -9.26 6.55 -5.69
N ILE A 81 -8.61 5.58 -5.05
CA ILE A 81 -7.21 5.23 -5.33
C ILE A 81 -7.03 4.79 -6.78
N ARG A 82 -7.86 3.84 -7.25
CA ARG A 82 -7.80 3.36 -8.64
C ARG A 82 -8.03 4.48 -9.64
N GLN A 83 -9.07 5.30 -9.42
CA GLN A 83 -9.38 6.42 -10.30
C GLN A 83 -8.18 7.35 -10.45
N LYS A 84 -7.48 7.66 -9.35
CA LYS A 84 -6.28 8.50 -9.38
C LYS A 84 -5.07 7.80 -9.98
N ALA A 85 -4.89 6.52 -9.69
CA ALA A 85 -3.75 5.74 -10.14
C ALA A 85 -3.76 5.44 -11.64
N ASP A 86 -4.96 5.41 -12.25
CA ASP A 86 -5.17 5.20 -13.68
C ASP A 86 -5.14 6.50 -14.51
N GLU A 87 -4.94 7.67 -13.89
CA GLU A 87 -4.75 8.93 -14.64
C GLU A 87 -3.34 9.00 -15.28
N ASP A 88 -3.24 9.55 -16.50
CA ASP A 88 -1.99 9.59 -17.26
C ASP A 88 -0.85 10.37 -16.57
N GLY A 89 0.39 9.91 -16.73
CA GLY A 89 1.58 10.61 -16.20
C GLY A 89 2.19 9.95 -14.96
N VAL A 90 3.40 10.37 -14.58
CA VAL A 90 4.14 9.77 -13.47
C VAL A 90 3.72 10.41 -12.16
N ARG A 91 2.87 9.71 -11.40
CA ARG A 91 2.28 10.24 -10.16
C ARG A 91 2.70 9.41 -8.95
N VAL A 92 2.60 10.04 -7.79
CA VAL A 92 2.61 9.35 -6.51
C VAL A 92 1.26 9.53 -5.84
N VAL A 93 0.60 8.43 -5.51
CA VAL A 93 -0.65 8.42 -4.74
C VAL A 93 -0.34 7.91 -3.34
N LEU A 94 -0.46 8.77 -2.35
CA LEU A 94 -0.25 8.43 -0.95
C LEU A 94 -1.56 7.95 -0.33
N VAL A 95 -1.50 6.83 0.38
CA VAL A 95 -2.65 6.19 1.02
C VAL A 95 -2.30 5.78 2.45
N ALA A 96 -3.31 5.56 3.28
CA ALA A 96 -3.15 5.01 4.63
C ALA A 96 -2.96 3.48 4.58
N THR A 97 -2.29 2.92 5.59
CA THR A 97 -1.94 1.49 5.71
C THR A 97 -3.11 0.59 6.15
N PHE A 98 -4.33 0.83 5.65
CA PHE A 98 -5.50 0.03 6.01
C PHE A 98 -5.31 -1.46 5.64
N PRO A 99 -5.77 -2.39 6.49
CA PRO A 99 -5.71 -3.82 6.20
C PRO A 99 -6.34 -4.15 4.85
N GLY A 100 -5.67 -5.00 4.06
CA GLY A 100 -6.14 -5.48 2.76
C GLY A 100 -6.04 -4.48 1.59
N VAL A 101 -5.96 -3.16 1.83
CA VAL A 101 -5.93 -2.16 0.74
C VAL A 101 -4.68 -2.31 -0.14
N ALA A 102 -3.50 -2.36 0.47
CA ALA A 102 -2.23 -2.43 -0.26
C ALA A 102 -2.10 -3.74 -1.05
N THR A 103 -2.41 -4.88 -0.42
CA THR A 103 -2.37 -6.20 -1.07
C THR A 103 -3.38 -6.29 -2.20
N LYS A 104 -4.60 -5.78 -2.01
CA LYS A 104 -5.62 -5.77 -3.07
C LYS A 104 -5.18 -4.98 -4.30
N LEU A 105 -4.54 -3.83 -4.10
CA LEU A 105 -4.01 -3.02 -5.19
C LEU A 105 -2.83 -3.72 -5.90
N LYS A 106 -1.97 -4.41 -5.14
CA LYS A 106 -0.89 -5.22 -5.75
C LYS A 106 -1.45 -6.35 -6.61
N GLU A 107 -2.44 -7.08 -6.11
CA GLU A 107 -3.15 -8.14 -6.86
C GLU A 107 -3.78 -7.63 -8.16
N GLU A 108 -4.22 -6.37 -8.18
CA GLU A 108 -4.76 -5.70 -9.37
C GLU A 108 -3.68 -5.20 -10.35
N GLY A 109 -2.40 -5.47 -10.07
CA GLY A 109 -1.27 -5.14 -10.94
C GLY A 109 -0.69 -3.74 -10.73
N TYR A 110 -1.12 -2.99 -9.71
CA TYR A 110 -0.48 -1.72 -9.37
C TYR A 110 0.85 -1.94 -8.66
N TYR A 111 1.79 -1.01 -8.85
CA TYR A 111 2.98 -0.97 -8.02
C TYR A 111 2.65 -0.31 -6.69
N VAL A 112 2.74 -1.09 -5.60
CA VAL A 112 2.42 -0.62 -4.25
C VAL A 112 3.65 -0.73 -3.38
N ALA A 113 4.12 0.41 -2.88
CA ALA A 113 5.10 0.47 -1.82
C ALA A 113 4.41 0.65 -0.47
N GLN A 114 4.85 -0.08 0.55
CA GLN A 114 4.42 0.10 1.92
C GLN A 114 5.55 0.66 2.76
N ILE A 115 5.24 1.66 3.59
CA ILE A 115 6.19 2.29 4.51
C ILE A 115 5.59 2.36 5.90
N TYR A 116 6.30 1.80 6.87
CA TYR A 116 5.86 1.69 8.26
C TYR A 116 7.07 1.67 9.20
N PRO A 117 6.92 2.04 10.48
CA PRO A 117 8.07 2.11 11.37
C PRO A 117 8.60 0.72 11.76
N GLN A 118 9.79 0.69 12.34
CA GLN A 118 10.30 -0.52 13.00
C GLN A 118 9.49 -0.82 14.27
N LYS A 119 9.39 -2.11 14.62
CA LYS A 119 8.53 -2.58 15.72
C LYS A 119 8.92 -1.97 17.08
N ASP A 120 10.20 -1.71 17.29
CA ASP A 120 10.77 -1.12 18.50
C ASP A 120 10.60 0.41 18.61
N SER A 121 10.13 1.08 17.55
CA SER A 121 9.98 2.53 17.49
C SER A 121 8.62 3.04 18.05
N LYS A 122 7.94 2.24 18.87
CA LYS A 122 6.56 2.52 19.36
C LYS A 122 6.45 3.86 20.06
N GLU A 123 7.32 4.09 21.03
CA GLU A 123 7.23 5.26 21.91
C GLU A 123 7.44 6.56 21.14
N GLN A 124 8.44 6.60 20.25
CA GLN A 124 8.74 7.77 19.43
C GLN A 124 7.60 8.05 18.44
N TRP A 125 6.97 7.00 17.90
CA TRP A 125 5.82 7.19 17.00
C TRP A 125 4.57 7.68 17.73
N LEU A 126 4.34 7.20 18.95
CA LEU A 126 3.27 7.71 19.81
C LEU A 126 3.53 9.17 20.19
N GLN A 127 4.78 9.58 20.46
CA GLN A 127 5.13 10.98 20.69
C GLN A 127 4.86 11.85 19.45
N ARG A 128 5.24 11.38 18.25
CA ARG A 128 4.90 12.07 16.98
C ARG A 128 3.40 12.26 16.83
N LEU A 129 2.62 11.24 17.19
CA LEU A 129 1.16 11.28 17.09
C LEU A 129 0.54 12.20 18.15
N GLU A 130 1.00 12.14 19.39
CA GLU A 130 0.59 13.05 20.47
C GLU A 130 0.85 14.51 20.11
N ALA A 131 2.03 14.82 19.55
CA ALA A 131 2.36 16.18 19.12
C ALA A 131 1.51 16.68 17.93
N ARG A 132 1.00 15.76 17.11
CA ARG A 132 0.18 16.08 15.92
C ARG A 132 -1.29 16.26 16.26
N GLU A 133 -1.83 15.41 17.13
CA GLU A 133 -3.26 15.38 17.43
C GLU A 133 -3.63 16.50 18.41
N LYS A 134 -4.70 17.23 18.11
CA LYS A 134 -5.18 18.34 18.98
C LYS A 134 -5.50 17.87 20.40
N GLU A 135 -6.01 16.65 20.53
CA GLU A 135 -6.36 16.01 21.81
C GLU A 135 -5.19 15.21 22.41
N GLY A 136 -4.02 15.22 21.76
CA GLY A 136 -2.85 14.46 22.18
C GLY A 136 -3.16 12.97 22.38
N LYS A 137 -2.81 12.46 23.57
CA LYS A 137 -3.07 11.07 24.00
C LYS A 137 -4.54 10.71 24.07
N GLU A 138 -5.42 11.70 24.23
CA GLU A 138 -6.86 11.45 24.33
C GLU A 138 -7.53 11.21 22.97
N SER A 139 -6.83 11.57 21.89
CA SER A 139 -7.34 11.41 20.53
C SER A 139 -7.66 9.95 20.19
N ARG A 140 -8.74 9.76 19.41
CA ARG A 140 -9.16 8.43 18.93
C ARG A 140 -8.02 7.71 18.19
N LEU A 141 -7.25 8.43 17.39
CA LEU A 141 -6.17 7.85 16.60
C LEU A 141 -4.98 7.44 17.46
N TYR A 142 -4.60 8.24 18.46
CA TYR A 142 -3.56 7.86 19.42
C TYR A 142 -3.92 6.55 20.12
N LYS A 143 -5.10 6.48 20.74
CA LYS A 143 -5.57 5.27 21.45
C LYS A 143 -5.64 4.05 20.54
N LEU A 144 -6.06 4.24 19.28
CA LEU A 144 -6.14 3.16 18.31
C LEU A 144 -4.74 2.62 17.95
N VAL A 145 -3.77 3.50 17.71
CA VAL A 145 -2.38 3.13 17.39
C VAL A 145 -1.72 2.46 18.59
N GLU A 146 -1.85 3.05 19.79
CA GLU A 146 -1.27 2.51 21.03
C GLU A 146 -1.74 1.09 21.31
N LYS A 147 -3.05 0.86 21.18
CA LYS A 147 -3.70 -0.43 21.42
C LYS A 147 -3.33 -1.49 20.37
N ASN A 148 -3.24 -1.11 19.10
CA ASN A 148 -3.10 -2.06 18.00
C ASN A 148 -1.67 -2.15 17.43
N TRP A 149 -0.70 -1.45 18.02
CA TRP A 149 0.68 -1.36 17.53
C TRP A 149 1.19 -2.73 17.05
N ASP A 150 1.41 -3.67 17.96
CA ASP A 150 2.05 -4.96 17.67
C ASP A 150 1.30 -5.75 16.58
N ILE A 151 -0.04 -5.77 16.66
CA ILE A 151 -0.89 -6.46 15.68
C ILE A 151 -0.72 -5.85 14.29
N TRP A 152 -0.69 -4.52 14.19
CA TRP A 152 -0.52 -3.84 12.91
C TRP A 152 0.88 -4.02 12.32
N PHE A 153 1.95 -4.07 13.14
CA PHE A 153 3.31 -4.37 12.65
C PHE A 153 3.41 -5.79 12.12
N ASP A 154 2.88 -6.75 12.86
CA ASP A 154 2.91 -8.15 12.44
C ASP A 154 2.07 -8.36 11.16
N ASP A 155 0.94 -7.65 11.02
CA ASP A 155 0.16 -7.63 9.77
C ASP A 155 0.95 -7.00 8.62
N MET A 156 1.52 -5.81 8.82
CA MET A 156 2.28 -5.09 7.79
C MET A 156 3.50 -5.87 7.29
N GLY A 157 4.19 -6.60 8.18
CA GLY A 157 5.33 -7.44 7.82
C GLY A 157 4.98 -8.67 6.98
N ARG A 158 3.70 -9.07 6.93
CA ARG A 158 3.21 -10.23 6.16
C ARG A 158 2.49 -9.85 4.87
N ARG A 159 2.22 -8.56 4.64
CA ARG A 159 1.46 -8.11 3.46
C ARG A 159 2.27 -8.34 2.20
N ASP A 160 1.60 -8.91 1.21
CA ASP A 160 2.14 -8.99 -0.13
C ASP A 160 2.01 -7.63 -0.83
N VAL A 161 3.14 -6.97 -1.12
CA VAL A 161 3.25 -5.67 -1.78
C VAL A 161 4.46 -5.67 -2.72
N SER A 162 4.56 -4.70 -3.63
CA SER A 162 5.68 -4.61 -4.58
C SER A 162 7.00 -4.23 -3.90
N LYS A 163 6.93 -3.38 -2.88
CA LYS A 163 8.08 -2.95 -2.08
C LYS A 163 7.66 -2.68 -0.65
N SER A 164 8.42 -3.16 0.32
CA SER A 164 8.18 -2.95 1.74
C SER A 164 9.40 -2.26 2.35
N VAL A 165 9.19 -1.17 3.07
CA VAL A 165 10.25 -0.37 3.70
C VAL A 165 9.90 -0.12 5.16
N THR A 166 10.76 -0.57 6.06
CA THR A 166 10.69 -0.21 7.49
C THR A 166 11.57 1.00 7.76
N VAL A 167 11.11 1.91 8.62
CA VAL A 167 11.86 3.13 8.96
C VAL A 167 12.09 3.28 10.46
N CYS A 168 13.20 3.89 10.85
CA CYS A 168 13.53 4.15 12.26
C CYS A 168 12.82 5.40 12.79
N SER A 169 12.97 5.67 14.09
CA SER A 169 12.34 6.79 14.79
C SER A 169 12.66 8.18 14.24
N GLU A 170 13.77 8.36 13.51
CA GLU A 170 14.20 9.65 12.93
C GLU A 170 13.81 9.80 11.46
N ASP A 171 13.34 8.72 10.85
CA ASP A 171 13.06 8.68 9.42
C ASP A 171 11.63 9.15 9.12
N TYR A 172 11.46 9.64 7.89
CA TYR A 172 10.19 10.02 7.30
C TYR A 172 10.11 9.50 5.86
N LEU A 173 8.93 9.62 5.25
CA LEU A 173 8.72 9.34 3.82
C LEU A 173 9.79 10.04 2.97
N SER A 174 10.11 11.30 3.27
CA SER A 174 11.13 12.07 2.54
C SER A 174 12.54 11.48 2.63
N THR A 175 12.85 10.68 3.66
CA THR A 175 14.15 10.05 3.81
C THR A 175 14.31 8.85 2.87
N VAL A 176 13.22 8.11 2.62
CA VAL A 176 13.25 6.83 1.89
C VAL A 176 12.64 6.90 0.50
N ILE A 177 11.95 7.99 0.15
CA ILE A 177 11.22 8.12 -1.13
C ILE A 177 12.11 7.91 -2.36
N GLY A 178 13.38 8.33 -2.31
CA GLY A 178 14.31 8.17 -3.43
C GLY A 178 14.57 6.70 -3.78
N GLU A 179 14.72 5.83 -2.79
CA GLU A 179 14.86 4.39 -2.99
C GLU A 179 13.58 3.80 -3.61
N ILE A 180 12.42 4.21 -3.10
CA ILE A 180 11.13 3.69 -3.54
C ILE A 180 10.83 4.10 -4.98
N CYS A 181 11.06 5.37 -5.33
CA CYS A 181 10.92 5.86 -6.69
C CYS A 181 11.87 5.15 -7.66
N ARG A 182 13.12 4.88 -7.24
CA ARG A 182 14.08 4.13 -8.07
C ARG A 182 13.58 2.71 -8.35
N ALA A 183 13.17 1.97 -7.31
CA ALA A 183 12.66 0.62 -7.45
C ALA A 183 11.41 0.56 -8.35
N PHE A 184 10.51 1.55 -8.23
CA PHE A 184 9.37 1.68 -9.13
C PHE A 184 9.80 1.90 -10.59
N MET A 185 10.73 2.83 -10.84
CA MET A 185 11.21 3.13 -12.19
C MET A 185 11.95 1.93 -12.81
N GLU A 186 12.67 1.15 -12.03
CA GLU A 186 13.32 -0.09 -12.46
C GLU A 186 12.30 -1.17 -12.83
N SER A 187 11.22 -1.33 -12.05
CA SER A 187 10.15 -2.29 -12.38
C SER A 187 9.43 -2.01 -13.70
N ARG A 188 9.54 -0.78 -14.21
CA ARG A 188 8.98 -0.37 -15.51
C ARG A 188 9.92 -0.62 -16.69
N LYS A 189 11.20 -0.90 -16.43
CA LYS A 189 12.22 -1.10 -17.47
C LYS A 189 12.29 -2.52 -18.00
N ASP A 190 11.47 -3.45 -17.51
CA ASP A 190 11.46 -4.83 -17.98
C ASP A 190 11.01 -4.88 -19.47
N PRO A 191 11.92 -5.11 -20.42
CA PRO A 191 11.58 -5.21 -21.81
C PRO A 191 11.02 -6.61 -22.03
N ARG A 192 9.70 -6.73 -22.22
CA ARG A 192 9.16 -7.93 -22.86
C ARG A 192 10.02 -8.20 -24.11
N PRO A 193 10.53 -9.43 -24.34
CA PRO A 193 11.16 -9.73 -25.61
C PRO A 193 10.14 -9.40 -26.69
N THR A 194 10.50 -8.47 -27.58
CA THR A 194 9.77 -8.21 -28.81
C THR A 194 9.63 -9.56 -29.49
N ARG A 195 8.41 -10.07 -29.57
CA ARG A 195 8.05 -11.16 -30.48
C ARG A 195 8.20 -10.61 -31.90
N GLU A 196 9.42 -10.57 -32.38
CA GLU A 196 9.75 -10.55 -33.79
C GLU A 196 10.87 -11.57 -34.00
N GLU A 197 10.69 -12.38 -35.04
CA GLU A 197 11.62 -13.39 -35.60
C GLU A 197 11.60 -14.81 -34.99
N ILE A 198 10.51 -15.54 -35.27
CA ILE A 198 10.58 -16.89 -35.89
C ILE A 198 9.52 -16.98 -36.99
#